data_AF-A0A0G0BFT0-F1
#
_entry.id   AF-A0A0G0BFT0-F1
#
_cell.length_a   1.000
_cell.length_b   1.000
_cell.length_c   1.000
_cell.angle_alpha   90.00
_cell.angle_beta   90.00
_cell.angle_gamma   90.00
#
_symmetry.space_group_name_H-M   'P 1'
#
loop_
_entity.id
_entity.type
_entity.pdbx_description
1 polymer ?
#
loop_
_entity_poly.entity_id
_entity_poly.type
_entity_poly.pdbx_seq_one_letter_code
_entity_poly.pdbx_strand_id
1 'polypeptide(L)'
;MSNIISLDSYLTSFFSNAVPHSNVFNNFFSFFSLKGSSIFIWILVMLIVLIFEERKNPGVSKSDLKFLVIFSFAFILSFVVSDYALKNIFHRPRPSFAKASEGRPSPKILNFKFQISKCPSDYSFPSTHATTAFAAATVLTYFDKKRWWFYYSVAIIISYSRIYLGCHYFIISKVVTKIKT
;
A
#
# COMPACT_ATOMS: atom_id res chain seq x y z
N MET A 1 -3.46 2.25 26.35
CA MET A 1 -2.63 1.55 25.34
C MET A 1 -3.33 0.30 24.76
N SER A 2 -3.93 -0.57 25.60
CA SER A 2 -4.65 -1.78 25.18
C SER A 2 -5.86 -1.51 24.26
N ASN A 3 -6.59 -0.41 24.49
CA ASN A 3 -7.77 -0.05 23.68
C ASN A 3 -7.43 0.31 22.22
N ILE A 4 -6.25 0.89 21.97
CA ILE A 4 -5.83 1.27 20.61
C ILE A 4 -5.40 0.03 19.82
N ILE A 5 -4.73 -0.93 20.48
CA ILE A 5 -4.27 -2.16 19.83
C ILE A 5 -5.46 -3.09 19.51
N SER A 6 -6.43 -3.18 20.43
CA SER A 6 -7.67 -3.93 20.19
C SER A 6 -8.52 -3.29 19.09
N LEU A 7 -8.62 -1.96 19.07
CA LEU A 7 -9.29 -1.23 17.98
C LEU A 7 -8.61 -1.44 16.62
N ASP A 8 -7.28 -1.36 16.54
CA ASP A 8 -6.51 -1.61 15.31
C ASP A 8 -6.73 -3.04 14.79
N SER A 9 -6.72 -4.02 15.71
CA SER A 9 -6.98 -5.42 15.38
C SER A 9 -8.42 -5.65 14.91
N TYR A 10 -9.39 -5.01 15.57
CA TYR A 10 -10.80 -5.05 15.19
C TYR A 10 -11.03 -4.45 13.81
N LEU A 11 -10.53 -3.24 13.56
CA LEU A 11 -10.67 -2.56 12.27
C LEU A 11 -9.95 -3.33 11.17
N THR A 12 -8.76 -3.86 11.43
CA THR A 12 -8.04 -4.71 10.47
C THR A 12 -8.86 -5.95 10.11
N SER A 13 -9.50 -6.61 11.09
CA SER A 13 -10.38 -7.75 10.81
C SER A 13 -11.64 -7.34 10.05
N PHE A 14 -12.28 -6.24 10.47
CA PHE A 14 -13.48 -5.71 9.84
C PHE A 14 -13.25 -5.39 8.37
N PHE A 15 -12.20 -4.63 8.07
CA PHE A 15 -11.85 -4.26 6.69
C PHE A 15 -11.37 -5.46 5.88
N SER A 16 -10.64 -6.40 6.47
CA SER A 16 -10.24 -7.63 5.76
C SER A 16 -11.45 -8.47 5.36
N ASN A 17 -12.41 -8.64 6.27
CA ASN A 17 -13.59 -9.49 6.04
C ASN A 17 -14.74 -8.76 5.32
N ALA A 18 -14.59 -7.46 5.04
CA ALA A 18 -15.59 -6.69 4.31
C ALA A 18 -15.83 -7.22 2.89
N VAL A 19 -14.81 -7.85 2.28
CA VAL A 19 -14.92 -8.51 0.98
C VAL A 19 -14.67 -10.01 1.16
N PRO A 20 -15.49 -10.90 0.54
CA PRO A 20 -15.30 -12.34 0.69
C PRO A 20 -13.98 -12.81 0.07
N HIS A 21 -13.27 -13.67 0.80
CA HIS A 21 -12.03 -14.31 0.37
C HIS A 21 -12.24 -15.40 -0.69
N SER A 22 -12.81 -15.04 -1.84
CA SER A 22 -12.92 -15.90 -3.01
C SER A 22 -11.66 -15.83 -3.88
N ASN A 23 -11.42 -16.84 -4.71
CA ASN A 23 -10.26 -16.86 -5.62
C ASN A 23 -10.19 -15.62 -6.54
N VAL A 24 -11.35 -15.10 -6.94
CA VAL A 24 -11.47 -13.90 -7.80
C VAL A 24 -10.96 -12.66 -7.06
N PHE A 25 -11.51 -12.37 -5.87
CA PHE A 25 -11.12 -11.18 -5.10
C PHE A 25 -9.68 -11.27 -4.62
N ASN A 26 -9.22 -12.46 -4.24
CA ASN A 26 -7.85 -12.62 -3.82
C ASN A 26 -6.86 -12.39 -4.97
N ASN A 27 -7.15 -12.86 -6.18
CA ASN A 27 -6.33 -12.58 -7.35
C ASN A 27 -6.38 -11.10 -7.73
N PHE A 28 -7.56 -10.47 -7.64
CA PHE A 28 -7.74 -9.03 -7.87
C PHE A 28 -6.90 -8.19 -6.91
N PHE A 29 -7.00 -8.41 -5.59
CA PHE A 29 -6.20 -7.66 -4.62
C PHE A 29 -4.72 -8.04 -4.65
N SER A 30 -4.37 -9.29 -4.96
CA SER A 30 -2.99 -9.68 -5.21
C SER A 30 -2.44 -9.03 -6.48
N PHE A 31 -3.28 -8.76 -7.48
CA PHE A 31 -2.92 -7.93 -8.63
C PHE A 31 -2.69 -6.50 -8.17
N PHE A 32 -3.58 -5.83 -7.45
CA PHE A 32 -3.30 -4.45 -6.99
C PHE A 32 -2.13 -4.34 -6.01
N SER A 33 -1.75 -5.45 -5.36
CA SER A 33 -0.54 -5.57 -4.55
C SER A 33 0.70 -6.06 -5.34
N LEU A 34 0.55 -6.42 -6.62
CA LEU A 34 1.50 -7.06 -7.56
C LEU A 34 2.75 -7.65 -6.91
N LYS A 35 2.60 -8.72 -6.11
CA LYS A 35 3.73 -9.53 -5.57
C LYS A 35 4.92 -8.72 -4.99
N GLY A 36 4.67 -7.52 -4.45
CA GLY A 36 5.67 -6.73 -3.71
C GLY A 36 6.14 -5.42 -4.36
N SER A 37 5.72 -5.08 -5.58
CA SER A 37 6.04 -3.77 -6.18
C SER A 37 4.86 -3.18 -6.96
N SER A 38 4.21 -2.18 -6.36
CA SER A 38 3.16 -1.36 -6.98
C SER A 38 3.65 -0.49 -8.15
N ILE A 39 4.95 -0.52 -8.47
CA ILE A 39 5.57 0.33 -9.49
C ILE A 39 4.95 0.14 -10.88
N PHE A 40 4.59 -1.09 -11.24
CA PHE A 40 4.04 -1.41 -12.55
C PHE A 40 2.66 -0.77 -12.78
N ILE A 41 1.84 -0.68 -11.73
CA ILE A 41 0.53 0.00 -11.82
C ILE A 41 0.73 1.48 -12.15
N TRP A 42 1.73 2.10 -11.51
CA TRP A 42 2.03 3.50 -11.73
C TRP A 42 2.66 3.78 -13.09
N ILE A 43 3.51 2.87 -13.61
CA ILE A 43 4.00 2.93 -14.98
C ILE A 43 2.84 2.88 -15.97
N LEU A 44 1.87 1.98 -15.77
CA LEU A 44 0.70 1.87 -16.63
C LEU A 44 -0.17 3.14 -16.59
N VAL A 45 -0.46 3.67 -15.39
CA VAL A 45 -1.21 4.92 -15.22
C VAL A 45 -0.50 6.08 -15.92
N MET A 46 0.81 6.16 -15.75
CA MET A 46 1.65 7.19 -16.37
C MET A 46 1.62 7.10 -17.90
N LEU A 47 1.76 5.91 -18.49
CA LEU A 47 1.65 5.69 -19.94
C LEU A 47 0.27 6.12 -20.47
N ILE A 48 -0.80 5.77 -19.76
CA ILE A 48 -2.17 6.14 -20.13
C ILE A 48 -2.32 7.67 -20.13
N VAL A 49 -1.82 8.35 -19.09
CA VAL A 49 -1.89 9.82 -18.98
C VAL A 49 -1.13 10.49 -20.13
N LEU A 50 0.07 10.02 -20.45
CA LEU A 50 0.85 10.53 -21.59
C LEU A 50 0.13 10.33 -22.93
N ILE A 51 -0.47 9.16 -23.17
CA ILE A 51 -1.25 8.90 -24.40
C ILE A 51 -2.46 9.83 -24.51
N PHE A 52 -3.12 10.13 -23.39
CA PHE A 52 -4.24 11.08 -23.39
C PHE A 52 -3.81 12.53 -23.63
N GLU A 53 -2.64 12.91 -23.13
CA GLU A 53 -2.07 14.25 -23.36
C GLU A 53 -1.63 14.40 -24.80
N GLU A 54 -0.90 13.42 -25.36
CA GLU A 54 -0.48 13.40 -26.77
C GLU A 54 -1.68 13.47 -27.73
N ARG A 55 -2.80 12.82 -27.38
CA ARG A 55 -4.05 12.90 -28.16
C ARG A 55 -4.69 14.29 -28.15
N LYS A 56 -4.47 15.09 -27.11
CA LYS A 56 -5.01 16.46 -27.01
C LYS A 56 -4.03 17.49 -27.59
N ASN A 57 -2.76 17.33 -27.29
CA ASN A 57 -1.66 18.23 -27.61
C ASN A 57 -0.54 17.38 -28.25
N PRO A 58 -0.53 17.20 -29.58
CA PRO A 58 0.47 16.36 -30.23
C PRO A 58 1.87 16.99 -30.13
N GLY A 59 2.85 16.18 -29.74
CA GLY A 59 4.24 16.56 -29.53
C GLY A 59 4.66 16.64 -28.06
N VAL A 60 5.92 16.26 -27.77
CA VAL A 60 6.48 16.30 -26.41
C VAL A 60 6.63 17.75 -25.95
N SER A 61 5.74 18.15 -25.04
CA SER A 61 5.78 19.48 -24.44
C SER A 61 6.78 19.52 -23.28
N LYS A 62 7.31 20.72 -22.99
CA LYS A 62 8.13 20.95 -21.78
C LYS A 62 7.37 20.62 -20.49
N SER A 63 6.03 20.62 -20.51
CA SER A 63 5.19 20.17 -19.39
C SER A 63 5.33 18.68 -19.11
N ASP A 64 5.46 17.87 -20.16
CA ASP A 64 5.49 16.40 -20.05
C ASP A 64 6.81 15.97 -19.43
N LEU A 65 7.92 16.58 -19.87
CA LEU A 65 9.23 16.35 -19.27
C LEU A 65 9.27 16.78 -17.79
N LYS A 66 8.65 17.92 -17.43
CA LYS A 66 8.52 18.34 -16.02
C LYS A 66 7.73 17.34 -15.20
N PHE A 67 6.61 16.84 -15.74
CA PHE A 67 5.79 15.82 -15.10
C PHE A 67 6.60 14.54 -14.85
N LEU A 68 7.31 14.04 -15.87
CA LEU A 68 8.16 12.84 -15.77
C LEU A 68 9.20 12.95 -14.65
N VAL A 69 9.90 14.08 -14.61
CA VAL A 69 10.96 14.32 -13.62
C VAL A 69 10.37 14.40 -12.21
N ILE A 70 9.32 15.20 -12.01
CA ILE A 70 8.69 15.39 -10.70
C ILE A 70 8.06 14.09 -10.20
N PHE A 71 7.38 13.33 -11.07
CA PHE A 71 6.77 12.07 -10.72
C PHE A 71 7.82 11.03 -10.30
N SER A 72 8.87 10.86 -11.11
CA SER A 72 9.95 9.91 -10.83
C SER A 72 10.67 10.26 -9.53
N PHE A 73 10.98 11.56 -9.33
CA PHE A 73 11.63 12.03 -8.12
C PHE A 73 10.75 11.81 -6.88
N ALA A 74 9.47 12.18 -6.93
CA ALA A 74 8.54 12.00 -5.81
C ALA A 74 8.36 10.52 -5.46
N PHE A 75 8.28 9.65 -6.47
CA PHE A 75 8.14 8.20 -6.27
C PHE A 75 9.38 7.60 -5.61
N ILE A 76 10.58 7.89 -6.14
CA ILE A 76 11.85 7.40 -5.59
C ILE A 76 12.05 7.93 -4.17
N LEU A 77 11.82 9.24 -3.94
CA LEU A 77 11.96 9.83 -2.62
C LEU A 77 10.99 9.19 -1.61
N SER A 78 9.74 8.99 -2.00
CA SER A 78 8.73 8.32 -1.15
C SER A 78 9.12 6.88 -0.85
N PHE A 79 9.66 6.16 -1.83
CA PHE A 79 10.18 4.80 -1.64
C PHE A 79 11.35 4.80 -0.66
N VAL A 80 12.37 5.63 -0.87
CA VAL A 80 13.57 5.69 -0.03
C VAL A 80 13.22 6.08 1.41
N VAL A 81 12.40 7.13 1.59
CA VAL A 81 11.99 7.58 2.91
C VAL A 81 11.15 6.52 3.62
N SER A 82 10.21 5.87 2.93
CA SER A 82 9.36 4.86 3.57
C SER A 82 10.10 3.56 3.86
N ASP A 83 10.97 3.10 2.96
CA ASP A 83 11.62 1.79 3.04
C ASP A 83 12.90 1.81 3.87
N TYR A 84 13.73 2.84 3.74
CA TYR A 84 15.04 2.92 4.39
C TYR A 84 15.06 3.84 5.61
N ALA A 85 14.32 4.94 5.60
CA ALA A 85 14.33 5.86 6.76
C ALA A 85 13.32 5.41 7.82
N LEU A 86 12.03 5.35 7.46
CA LEU A 86 10.97 5.20 8.44
C LEU A 86 10.86 3.77 9.00
N LYS A 87 11.05 2.72 8.18
CA LYS A 87 11.00 1.34 8.67
C LYS A 87 12.07 1.04 9.73
N ASN A 88 13.26 1.60 9.58
CA ASN A 88 14.38 1.48 10.52
C ASN A 88 14.21 2.32 11.80
N ILE A 89 13.20 3.20 11.86
CA ILE A 89 12.89 3.96 13.08
C ILE A 89 11.85 3.22 13.92
N PHE A 90 10.82 2.65 13.28
CA PHE A 90 9.66 2.13 13.99
C PHE A 90 9.74 0.63 14.31
N HIS A 91 10.48 -0.16 13.54
CA HIS A 91 10.70 -1.60 13.77
C HIS A 91 9.43 -2.42 14.09
N ARG A 92 8.27 -2.07 13.51
CA ARG A 92 7.00 -2.73 13.84
C ARG A 92 6.87 -4.07 13.12
N PRO A 93 6.75 -5.22 13.83
CA PRO A 93 6.57 -6.53 13.20
C PRO A 93 5.23 -6.58 12.45
N ARG A 94 5.20 -7.29 11.30
CA ARG A 94 3.96 -7.41 10.51
C ARG A 94 2.96 -8.38 11.14
N PRO A 95 1.65 -8.23 10.84
CA PRO A 95 0.65 -9.20 11.27
C PRO A 95 0.99 -10.64 10.84
N SER A 96 1.68 -10.82 9.70
CA SER A 96 2.13 -12.12 9.21
C SER A 96 3.29 -12.73 10.00
N PHE A 97 4.19 -11.91 10.56
CA PHE A 97 5.40 -12.38 11.28
C PHE A 97 5.15 -12.66 12.76
N ALA A 98 4.32 -11.85 13.43
CA ALA A 98 3.93 -12.10 14.82
C ALA A 98 3.26 -13.49 15.01
N LYS A 99 2.66 -14.03 13.96
CA LYS A 99 2.06 -15.37 13.92
C LYS A 99 3.08 -16.51 13.89
N ALA A 100 4.24 -16.31 13.26
CA ALA A 100 5.26 -17.35 13.09
C ALA A 100 6.20 -17.48 14.29
N SER A 101 6.50 -16.36 14.96
CA SER A 101 7.46 -16.32 16.07
C SER A 101 6.88 -16.74 17.44
N GLU A 102 5.56 -16.74 17.62
CA GLU A 102 4.95 -17.03 18.94
C GLU A 102 4.29 -18.40 19.06
N GLY A 103 4.19 -19.20 17.99
CA GLY A 103 3.50 -20.51 18.02
C GLY A 103 2.02 -20.44 18.44
N ARG A 104 1.44 -19.24 18.55
CA ARG A 104 0.08 -19.03 19.02
C ARG A 104 -0.90 -19.29 17.88
N PRO A 105 -1.94 -20.11 18.09
CA PRO A 105 -3.03 -20.23 17.13
C PRO A 105 -3.64 -18.85 16.91
N SER A 106 -3.98 -18.57 15.65
CA SER A 106 -4.59 -17.31 15.24
C SER A 106 -5.71 -16.94 16.22
N PRO A 107 -5.82 -15.70 16.73
CA PRO A 107 -7.05 -15.27 17.38
C PRO A 107 -8.16 -15.58 16.37
N LYS A 108 -9.14 -16.40 16.78
CA LYS A 108 -10.22 -16.99 15.98
C LYS A 108 -10.99 -15.98 15.10
N ILE A 109 -10.75 -14.69 15.32
CA ILE A 109 -11.30 -13.48 14.72
C ILE A 109 -10.58 -13.09 13.41
N LEU A 110 -9.32 -13.49 13.18
CA LEU A 110 -8.51 -13.11 12.01
C LEU A 110 -8.16 -14.34 11.15
N ASN A 111 -9.18 -14.96 10.57
CA ASN A 111 -9.05 -16.10 9.64
C ASN A 111 -8.53 -15.64 8.27
N PHE A 112 -7.29 -15.16 8.20
CA PHE A 112 -6.58 -14.95 6.94
C PHE A 112 -6.21 -16.31 6.34
N LYS A 113 -7.20 -16.98 5.75
CA LYS A 113 -7.07 -18.31 5.16
C LYS A 113 -6.25 -18.31 3.86
N PHE A 114 -5.88 -17.13 3.36
CA PHE A 114 -5.28 -16.94 2.04
C PHE A 114 -3.94 -16.21 2.15
N GLN A 115 -2.88 -16.97 2.45
CA GLN A 115 -1.51 -16.47 2.50
C GLN A 115 -0.80 -16.72 1.15
N ILE A 116 -1.46 -16.38 0.03
CA ILE A 116 -0.91 -16.64 -1.33
C ILE A 116 0.12 -15.59 -1.74
N SER A 117 0.09 -14.41 -1.13
CA SER A 117 1.04 -13.34 -1.43
C SER A 117 2.14 -13.33 -0.37
N LYS A 118 3.39 -13.63 -0.75
CA LYS A 118 4.58 -13.44 0.11
C LYS A 118 4.62 -11.98 0.56
N CYS A 119 4.06 -11.67 1.73
CA CYS A 119 4.27 -10.36 2.34
C CYS A 119 5.78 -10.20 2.58
N PRO A 120 6.39 -9.05 2.21
CA PRO A 120 7.81 -8.80 2.46
C PRO A 120 8.17 -9.06 3.94
N SER A 121 9.40 -9.54 4.18
CA SER A 121 9.92 -9.87 5.50
C SER A 121 10.15 -8.69 6.43
N ASP A 122 10.11 -7.48 5.87
CA ASP A 122 10.53 -6.26 6.56
C ASP A 122 9.39 -5.67 7.41
N TYR A 123 9.66 -4.56 8.11
CA TYR A 123 8.68 -3.95 9.01
C TYR A 123 7.37 -3.54 8.32
N SER A 124 6.29 -3.51 9.10
CA SER A 124 4.92 -3.20 8.62
C SER A 124 4.62 -1.72 8.50
N PHE A 125 5.45 -0.86 9.11
CA PHE A 125 5.20 0.56 9.15
C PHE A 125 6.43 1.36 8.71
N PRO A 126 6.25 2.36 7.82
CA PRO A 126 5.06 2.65 7.02
C PRO A 126 4.84 1.64 5.89
N SER A 127 3.64 1.64 5.30
CA SER A 127 3.37 0.85 4.09
C SER A 127 3.93 1.58 2.88
N THR A 128 5.07 1.10 2.36
CA THR A 128 5.70 1.61 1.12
C THR A 128 4.69 1.68 -0.04
N HIS A 129 3.78 0.71 -0.14
CA HIS A 129 2.76 0.69 -1.20
C HIS A 129 1.75 1.83 -1.04
N ALA A 130 1.28 2.10 0.19
CA ALA A 130 0.38 3.21 0.44
C ALA A 130 1.10 4.56 0.24
N THR A 131 2.31 4.72 0.81
CA THR A 131 3.07 5.97 0.71
C THR A 131 3.38 6.33 -0.74
N THR A 132 3.90 5.39 -1.53
CA THR A 132 4.18 5.62 -2.96
C THR A 132 2.91 5.85 -3.77
N ALA A 133 1.80 5.17 -3.43
CA ALA A 133 0.54 5.35 -4.12
C ALA A 133 -0.09 6.73 -3.91
N PHE A 134 -0.11 7.22 -2.65
CA PHE A 134 -0.62 8.56 -2.36
C PHE A 134 0.31 9.66 -2.90
N ALA A 135 1.63 9.45 -2.87
CA ALA A 135 2.57 10.38 -3.50
C ALA A 135 2.34 10.50 -5.02
N ALA A 136 2.22 9.37 -5.71
CA ALA A 136 1.92 9.33 -7.14
C ALA A 136 0.57 9.99 -7.47
N ALA A 137 -0.49 9.71 -6.70
CA ALA A 137 -1.79 10.35 -6.88
C ALA A 137 -1.74 11.86 -6.67
N THR A 138 -0.93 12.34 -5.72
CA THR A 138 -0.75 13.77 -5.45
C THR A 138 -0.07 14.48 -6.62
N VAL A 139 1.02 13.90 -7.15
CA VAL A 139 1.70 14.47 -8.32
C VAL A 139 0.78 14.47 -9.54
N LEU A 140 0.10 13.35 -9.82
CA LEU A 140 -0.85 13.27 -10.94
C LEU A 140 -1.98 14.30 -10.83
N THR A 141 -2.51 14.51 -9.63
CA THR A 141 -3.56 15.52 -9.40
C THR A 141 -3.05 16.95 -9.60
N TYR A 142 -1.78 17.22 -9.30
CA TYR A 142 -1.18 18.53 -9.53
C TYR A 142 -1.15 18.90 -11.02
N PHE A 143 -0.76 17.95 -11.88
CA PHE A 143 -0.71 18.15 -13.34
C PHE A 143 -2.06 17.97 -14.02
N ASP A 144 -2.94 17.14 -13.44
CA ASP A 144 -4.26 16.86 -13.98
C ASP A 144 -5.33 16.84 -12.89
N LYS A 145 -5.82 18.04 -12.60
CA LYS A 145 -6.87 18.27 -11.60
C LYS A 145 -8.22 17.66 -12.00
N LYS A 146 -8.47 17.37 -13.28
CA LYS A 146 -9.79 16.89 -13.74
C LYS A 146 -10.06 15.45 -13.34
N ARG A 147 -9.01 14.61 -13.27
CA ARG A 147 -9.09 13.18 -12.97
C ARG A 147 -8.60 12.81 -11.57
N TRP A 148 -8.54 13.79 -10.65
CA TRP A 148 -8.07 13.57 -9.27
C TRP A 148 -8.74 12.38 -8.58
N TRP A 149 -10.07 12.27 -8.71
CA TRP A 149 -10.86 11.21 -8.08
C TRP A 149 -10.42 9.81 -8.52
N PHE A 150 -10.01 9.66 -9.78
CA PHE A 150 -9.51 8.39 -10.32
C PHE A 150 -8.17 8.03 -9.67
N TYR A 151 -7.24 8.98 -9.60
CA TYR A 151 -5.91 8.74 -9.02
C TYR A 151 -5.97 8.36 -7.54
N TYR A 152 -6.79 9.07 -6.75
CA TYR A 152 -6.97 8.74 -5.34
C TYR A 152 -7.75 7.43 -5.16
N SER A 153 -8.70 7.10 -6.02
CA SER A 153 -9.40 5.80 -5.97
C SER A 153 -8.43 4.63 -6.17
N VAL A 154 -7.51 4.74 -7.14
CA VAL A 154 -6.46 3.73 -7.35
C VAL A 154 -5.56 3.62 -6.12
N ALA A 155 -5.14 4.75 -5.53
CA ALA A 155 -4.30 4.73 -4.32
C ALA A 155 -5.00 4.08 -3.12
N ILE A 156 -6.30 4.31 -2.96
CA ILE A 156 -7.13 3.67 -1.93
C ILE A 156 -7.22 2.16 -2.17
N ILE A 157 -7.47 1.72 -3.40
CA ILE A 157 -7.55 0.28 -3.75
C ILE A 157 -6.21 -0.41 -3.48
N ILE A 158 -5.08 0.20 -3.87
CA ILE A 158 -3.74 -0.33 -3.59
C ILE A 158 -3.52 -0.43 -2.08
N SER A 159 -3.88 0.60 -1.31
CA SER A 159 -3.72 0.59 0.15
C SER A 159 -4.59 -0.46 0.83
N TYR A 160 -5.85 -0.57 0.42
CA TYR A 160 -6.81 -1.55 0.94
C TYR A 160 -6.38 -2.99 0.62
N SER A 161 -5.82 -3.25 -0.57
CA SER A 161 -5.33 -4.58 -0.94
C SER A 161 -4.31 -5.13 0.07
N ARG A 162 -3.51 -4.26 0.70
CA ARG A 162 -2.50 -4.63 1.70
C ARG A 162 -3.10 -5.07 3.04
N ILE A 163 -4.26 -4.52 3.38
CA ILE A 163 -5.03 -4.87 4.58
C ILE A 163 -5.81 -6.17 4.33
N TYR A 164 -6.46 -6.25 3.17
CA TYR A 164 -7.18 -7.44 2.73
C TYR A 164 -6.28 -8.69 2.66
N LEU A 165 -5.05 -8.56 2.16
CA LEU A 165 -4.07 -9.65 2.13
C LEU A 165 -3.41 -9.93 3.50
N GLY A 166 -3.73 -9.15 4.54
CA GLY A 166 -3.18 -9.32 5.88
C GLY A 166 -1.71 -8.93 6.02
N CYS A 167 -1.15 -8.18 5.08
CA CYS A 167 0.25 -7.76 5.13
C CYS A 167 0.46 -6.51 6.00
N HIS A 168 -0.56 -5.68 6.19
CA HIS A 168 -0.49 -4.45 6.99
C HIS A 168 -1.72 -4.29 7.88
N TYR A 169 -1.54 -3.58 8.98
CA TYR A 169 -2.63 -3.14 9.86
C TYR A 169 -3.30 -1.89 9.31
N PHE A 170 -4.56 -1.64 9.70
CA PHE A 170 -5.31 -0.44 9.30
C PHE A 170 -4.75 0.83 9.98
N ILE A 171 -4.37 0.78 11.26
CA ILE A 171 -3.89 1.94 12.02
C ILE A 171 -2.37 1.89 12.24
N ILE A 172 -1.78 3.08 12.30
CA ILE A 172 -0.43 3.35 12.82
C ILE A 172 -0.46 3.24 14.35
N SER A 173 -0.58 2.02 14.87
CA SER A 173 -0.40 1.75 16.28
C SER A 173 1.01 1.23 16.51
N LYS A 174 1.83 1.96 17.30
CA LYS A 174 3.12 1.45 17.77
C LYS A 174 2.82 0.31 18.74
N VAL A 175 2.75 -0.91 18.20
CA VAL A 175 2.72 -2.12 19.03
C VAL A 175 4.13 -2.27 19.57
N VAL A 176 4.42 -1.58 20.67
CA VAL A 176 5.54 -1.97 21.53
C VAL A 176 5.10 -3.28 22.16
N THR A 177 5.42 -4.39 21.51
CA THR A 177 5.55 -5.65 22.23
C THR A 177 6.65 -5.41 23.24
N LYS A 178 6.28 -5.02 24.47
CA LYS A 178 7.11 -5.32 25.63
C LYS A 178 7.24 -6.83 25.59
N ILE A 179 8.35 -7.31 25.05
CA ILE A 179 8.86 -8.64 25.33
C ILE A 179 9.04 -8.60 26.84
N LYS A 180 8.07 -9.15 27.57
CA LYS A 180 8.28 -9.50 28.98
C LYS A 180 9.29 -10.64 28.95
N THR A 181 10.57 -10.30 29.06
CA THR A 181 11.54 -11.15 29.75
C THR A 181 11.31 -11.00 31.24
#